data_AF-A0A6A3EAS1-F1
#
_entry.id   AF-A0A6A3EAS1-F1
#
_cell.length_a   1.000
_cell.length_b   1.000
_cell.length_c   1.000
_cell.angle_alpha   90.00
_cell.angle_beta   90.00
_cell.angle_gamma   90.00
#
_symmetry.space_group_name_H-M   'P 1'
#
loop_
_entity.id
_entity.type
_entity.pdbx_description
1 polymer ?
#
loop_
_entity_poly.entity_id
_entity_poly.type
_entity_poly.pdbx_seq_one_letter_code
_entity_poly.pdbx_strand_id
1 'polypeptide(L)' 'MLASAATLAFPDDTATTCLFTDASDVGWAVIVTQVKNYDIKVPVQDQQHQLI' A
#
# COMPACT_ATOMS: atom_id res chain seq x y z
N MET A 1 21.34 2.23 -7.89
CA MET A 1 20.34 3.30 -8.14
C MET A 1 19.67 3.61 -6.82
N LEU A 2 19.98 4.75 -6.20
CA LEU A 2 19.22 5.21 -5.02
C LEU A 2 17.79 5.64 -5.41
N ALA A 3 17.58 6.01 -6.68
CA ALA A 3 16.31 6.46 -7.21
C ALA A 3 15.18 5.42 -7.18
N SER A 4 15.51 4.12 -7.02
CA SER A 4 14.52 3.04 -6.93
C SER A 4 14.27 2.56 -5.50
N ALA A 5 14.87 3.21 -4.49
CA ALA A 5 14.64 2.85 -3.10
C ALA A 5 13.30 3.44 -2.63
N ALA A 6 12.54 2.65 -1.87
CA ALA A 6 11.33 3.09 -1.19
C ALA A 6 11.48 2.86 0.33
N THR A 7 10.88 3.73 1.14
CA THR A 7 10.81 3.53 2.58
C THR A 7 9.70 2.52 2.90
N LEU A 8 10.05 1.47 3.63
CA LEU A 8 9.11 0.44 4.09
C LEU A 8 8.87 0.59 5.59
N ALA A 9 7.65 0.31 6.02
CA ALA A 9 7.28 0.14 7.41
C ALA A 9 7.44 -1.33 7.83
N PHE A 10 7.57 -1.58 9.13
CA PHE A 10 7.44 -2.94 9.65
C PHE A 10 5.97 -3.38 9.59
N PRO A 11 5.70 -4.63 9.17
CA PRO A 11 4.36 -5.20 9.23
C PRO A 11 3.78 -5.14 10.65
N ASP A 12 2.49 -4.81 10.74
CA ASP A 12 1.72 -4.74 11.98
C ASP A 12 0.49 -5.63 11.84
N ASP A 13 0.44 -6.72 12.60
CA ASP A 13 -0.65 -7.70 12.54
C ASP A 13 -2.02 -7.13 12.95
N THR A 14 -2.04 -5.94 13.57
CA THR A 14 -3.27 -5.23 13.92
C THR A 14 -3.75 -4.26 12.85
N ALA A 15 -2.90 -3.95 11.86
CA ALA A 15 -3.23 -3.04 10.77
C ALA A 15 -4.03 -3.75 9.66
N THR A 16 -4.79 -2.97 8.91
CA THR A 16 -5.50 -3.46 7.72
C THR A 16 -4.55 -3.49 6.52
N THR A 17 -4.30 -4.68 5.96
CA THR A 17 -3.54 -4.85 4.73
C THR A 17 -4.36 -4.42 3.51
N CYS A 18 -3.78 -3.57 2.68
CA CYS A 18 -4.38 -3.07 1.45
C CYS A 18 -3.54 -3.52 0.25
N LEU A 19 -4.14 -4.30 -0.65
CA LEU A 19 -3.53 -4.80 -1.88
C LEU A 19 -4.06 -4.00 -3.08
N PHE A 20 -3.16 -3.37 -3.83
CA PHE A 20 -3.47 -2.66 -5.07
C PHE A 20 -2.78 -3.35 -6.22
N THR A 21 -3.55 -3.63 -7.27
CA THR A 21 -3.05 -4.28 -8.48
C THR A 21 -3.47 -3.44 -9.68
N ASP A 22 -2.55 -3.21 -10.60
CA ASP A 22 -2.85 -2.57 -11.87
C ASP A 22 -2.27 -3.42 -13.01
N ALA A 23 -2.99 -3.54 -14.11
CA ALA A 23 -2.60 -4.37 -15.25
C ALA A 23 -2.81 -3.60 -16.55
N SER A 24 -1.86 -3.80 -17.45
CA SER A 24 -1.85 -3.27 -18.82
C SER A 24 -1.67 -4.43 -19.80
N ASP A 25 -1.76 -4.14 -21.10
CA ASP A 25 -1.55 -5.12 -22.17
C ASP A 25 -0.16 -5.78 -22.12
N VAL A 26 0.85 -5.09 -21.60
CA VAL A 26 2.25 -5.52 -21.63
C VAL A 26 2.83 -5.88 -20.27
N GLY A 27 2.05 -5.78 -19.19
CA GLY A 27 2.56 -6.04 -17.84
C GLY A 27 1.59 -5.69 -16.73
N TRP A 28 2.01 -5.97 -15.50
CA TRP A 28 1.23 -5.75 -14.28
C TRP A 28 2.12 -5.19 -13.17
N ALA A 29 1.50 -4.53 -12.20
CA ALA A 29 2.14 -4.00 -11.01
C ALA A 29 1.29 -4.30 -9.77
N VAL A 30 1.97 -4.45 -8.64
CA VAL A 30 1.35 -4.67 -7.33
C VAL A 30 1.99 -3.74 -6.31
N ILE A 31 1.18 -3.17 -5.43
CA ILE A 31 1.62 -2.43 -4.25
C ILE A 31 0.87 -2.97 -3.04
N VAL A 32 1.59 -3.27 -1.97
CA VAL A 32 1.04 -3.69 -0.68
C VAL A 32 1.32 -2.62 0.35
N THR A 33 0.29 -2.19 1.06
CA THR A 33 0.43 -1.23 2.15
C THR A 33 -0.37 -1.72 3.36
N GLN A 34 -0.12 -1.11 4.52
CA GLN A 34 -0.95 -1.29 5.71
C GLN A 34 -1.51 0.05 6.20
N VAL A 35 -2.68 0.00 6.84
CA VAL A 35 -3.33 1.15 7.48
C VAL A 35 -3.73 0.76 8.90
N LYS A 36 -3.15 1.40 9.93
CA LYS A 36 -3.39 1.05 11.34
C LYS A 36 -4.82 1.33 11.82
N ASN A 37 -5.39 2.46 11.41
CA ASN A 37 -6.73 2.90 11.83
C ASN A 37 -7.63 3.06 10.59
N TYR A 38 -7.82 1.96 9.85
CA TYR A 38 -8.60 2.01 8.61
C TYR A 38 -10.05 2.45 8.91
N ASP A 39 -10.51 3.51 8.22
CA ASP A 39 -11.89 3.99 8.33
C ASP A 39 -12.61 3.81 6.99
N ILE A 40 -13.63 2.95 6.97
CA ILE A 40 -14.44 2.67 5.77
C ILE A 40 -15.18 3.89 5.20
N LYS A 41 -15.34 4.96 6.00
CA LYS A 41 -15.96 6.22 5.56
C LYS A 41 -14.98 7.13 4.83
N VAL A 42 -13.68 6.90 4.97
CA VAL A 42 -12.63 7.66 4.30
C VAL A 42 -12.29 6.96 2.97
N PRO A 43 -12.28 7.66 1.83
CA PRO A 43 -11.88 7.07 0.56
C PRO A 43 -10.50 6.42 0.65
N VAL A 44 -10.28 5.33 -0.09
CA VAL A 44 -9.05 4.53 0.05
C VAL A 44 -7.79 5.37 -0.21
N GLN A 45 -7.82 6.25 -1.21
CA GLN A 45 -6.69 7.12 -1.55
C GLN A 45 -6.33 8.13 -0.46
N ASP A 46 -7.24 8.41 0.48
CA ASP A 46 -7.06 9.39 1.55
C ASP A 46 -6.65 8.72 2.88
N GLN A 47 -6.55 7.38 2.92
CA GLN A 47 -6.05 6.63 4.07
C GLN A 47 -4.56 6.88 4.29
N GLN A 48 -4.09 6.74 5.53
CA GLN A 48 -2.66 6.89 5.88
C GLN A 48 -1.89 5.58 5.59
N HIS A 49 -1.63 5.34 4.31
CA HIS A 49 -0.93 4.15 3.82
C HIS A 49 0.55 4.12 4.22
N GLN A 50 1.00 2.96 4.71
CA GLN A 50 2.40 2.64 4.93
C GLN A 50 2.81 1.49 4.02
N LEU A 51 3.80 1.70 3.15
CA LEU A 51 4.32 0.66 2.26
C LEU A 51 5.00 -0.45 3.08
N ILE A 52 4.71 -1.71 2.77
CA ILE A 52 5.29 -2.89 3.45
C ILE A 52 5.82 -3.90 2.43
#